data_AF-A0A0A9D639-F1
#
_entry.id   AF-A0A0A9D639-F1
#
_cell.length_a   1.000
_cell.length_b   1.000
_cell.length_c   1.000
_cell.angle_alpha   90.00
_cell.angle_beta   90.00
_cell.angle_gamma   90.00
#
_symmetry.space_group_name_H-M   'P 1'
#
loop_
_entity.id
_entity.type
_entity.pdbx_description
1 polymer ?
#
loop_
_entity_poly.entity_id
_entity_poly.type
_entity_poly.pdbx_seq_one_letter_code
_entity_poly.pdbx_strand_id
1 'polypeptide(L)'
;MPPASDTWIVDNIIEPALQQLPADQLKQPASRDGFFEQLKNLLGAIAERLQEQPVIVAHTENPYDGSGVKRLLANKFELDKVLASVWRDVPAEHKNKASKECIRAAIDKMADAAYLPPYGAVNQVDAVVNEAIKMANAGDGKVVDEAEFKKLLTEILGEVMLQLNRNPIFVSTNTVVHEPLSGSSALSSSPPVASSDIIAK
;
A
#
# COMPACT_ATOMS: atom_id res chain seq x y z
N MET A 1 -8.69 -3.54 -14.79
CA MET A 1 -7.77 -4.61 -15.26
C MET A 1 -6.89 -5.00 -14.11
N PRO A 2 -6.76 -6.30 -13.81
CA PRO A 2 -5.90 -6.72 -12.71
C PRO A 2 -4.43 -6.44 -13.00
N PRO A 3 -3.57 -6.33 -11.97
CA PRO A 3 -2.13 -6.19 -12.14
C PRO A 3 -1.54 -7.40 -12.87
N ALA A 4 -0.68 -7.15 -13.86
CA ALA A 4 -0.07 -8.21 -14.67
C ALA A 4 0.88 -9.13 -13.86
N SER A 5 1.39 -8.64 -12.73
CA SER A 5 2.34 -9.35 -11.87
C SER A 5 1.70 -9.96 -10.63
N ASP A 6 0.37 -9.97 -10.55
CA ASP A 6 -0.33 -10.54 -9.40
C ASP A 6 -0.13 -12.06 -9.36
N THR A 7 0.45 -12.56 -8.26
CA THR A 7 0.83 -13.98 -8.11
C THR A 7 -0.37 -14.89 -8.24
N TRP A 8 -1.53 -14.50 -7.71
CA TRP A 8 -2.73 -15.32 -7.79
C TRP A 8 -3.19 -15.49 -9.24
N ILE A 9 -3.11 -14.43 -10.05
CA ILE A 9 -3.44 -14.50 -11.48
C ILE A 9 -2.45 -15.37 -12.24
N VAL A 10 -1.16 -15.24 -11.94
CA VAL A 10 -0.14 -16.10 -12.54
C VAL A 10 -0.47 -17.57 -12.29
N ASP A 11 -0.69 -17.93 -11.02
CA ASP A 11 -0.86 -19.33 -10.61
C ASP A 11 -2.21 -19.94 -11.04
N ASN A 12 -3.29 -19.16 -11.02
CA ASN A 12 -4.65 -19.70 -11.24
C ASN A 12 -5.16 -19.49 -12.67
N ILE A 13 -4.70 -18.44 -13.35
CA ILE A 13 -5.18 -18.06 -14.68
C ILE A 13 -4.12 -18.32 -15.75
N ILE A 14 -2.91 -17.76 -15.60
CA ILE A 14 -1.89 -17.75 -16.66
C ILE A 14 -1.21 -19.11 -16.79
N GLU A 15 -0.67 -19.69 -15.72
CA GLU A 15 0.02 -20.98 -15.75
C GLU A 15 -0.88 -22.11 -16.29
N PRO A 16 -2.14 -22.24 -15.85
CA PRO A 16 -3.02 -23.28 -16.39
C PRO A 16 -3.37 -23.05 -17.85
N ALA A 17 -3.52 -21.79 -18.30
CA ALA A 17 -3.74 -21.48 -19.71
C ALA A 17 -2.50 -21.81 -20.57
N LEU A 18 -1.29 -21.61 -20.03
CA LEU A 18 -0.05 -22.02 -20.69
C LEU A 18 0.08 -23.54 -20.81
N GLN A 19 -0.37 -24.30 -19.80
CA GLN A 19 -0.35 -25.76 -19.84
C GLN A 19 -1.32 -26.37 -20.87
N GLN A 20 -2.35 -25.62 -21.28
CA GLN A 20 -3.24 -26.03 -22.36
C GLN A 20 -2.61 -25.88 -23.76
N LEU A 21 -1.49 -25.14 -23.86
CA LEU A 21 -0.74 -25.08 -25.11
C LEU A 21 0.10 -26.34 -25.30
N PRO A 22 0.22 -26.87 -26.53
CA PRO A 22 1.04 -28.03 -26.81
C PRO A 22 2.53 -27.73 -26.50
N ALA A 23 3.07 -28.38 -25.47
CA ALA A 23 4.43 -28.17 -24.96
C ALA A 23 5.54 -28.33 -26.01
N ASP A 24 5.28 -29.10 -27.06
CA ASP A 24 6.21 -29.35 -28.17
C ASP A 24 6.41 -28.15 -29.09
N GLN A 25 5.48 -27.18 -29.10
CA GLN A 25 5.55 -26.03 -30.01
C GLN A 25 6.18 -24.76 -29.41
N LEU A 26 6.26 -24.65 -28.07
CA LEU A 26 6.88 -23.49 -27.40
C LEU A 26 8.41 -23.48 -27.51
N LYS A 27 9.02 -24.61 -27.87
CA LYS A 27 10.48 -24.78 -28.02
C LYS A 27 10.96 -24.72 -29.46
N GLN A 28 10.05 -24.64 -30.44
CA GLN A 28 10.41 -24.57 -31.85
C GLN A 28 10.34 -23.12 -32.35
N PRO A 29 11.23 -22.71 -33.27
CA PRO A 29 11.11 -21.41 -33.93
C PRO A 29 9.79 -21.37 -34.73
N ALA A 30 8.81 -20.63 -34.22
CA ALA A 30 7.53 -20.46 -34.88
C ALA A 30 7.66 -19.48 -36.06
N SER A 31 6.97 -19.76 -37.16
CA SER A 31 6.70 -18.73 -38.17
C SER A 31 5.85 -17.62 -37.55
N ARG A 32 5.85 -16.43 -38.15
CA ARG A 32 5.04 -15.30 -37.65
C ARG A 32 3.56 -15.68 -37.47
N ASP A 33 3.02 -16.45 -38.40
CA ASP A 33 1.62 -16.87 -38.37
C ASP A 33 1.39 -17.97 -37.32
N GLY A 34 2.36 -18.87 -37.11
CA GLY A 34 2.32 -19.86 -36.03
C GLY A 34 2.35 -19.23 -34.63
N PHE A 35 3.18 -18.21 -34.43
CA PHE A 35 3.20 -17.44 -33.18
C PHE A 35 1.85 -16.74 -32.92
N PHE A 36 1.26 -16.14 -33.95
CA PHE A 36 -0.01 -15.43 -33.80
C PHE A 36 -1.17 -16.36 -33.43
N GLU A 37 -1.25 -17.54 -34.04
CA GLU A 37 -2.25 -18.54 -33.68
C GLU A 37 -2.05 -19.10 -32.28
N GLN A 38 -0.80 -19.30 -31.84
CA GLN A 38 -0.50 -19.69 -30.45
C GLN A 38 -0.90 -18.60 -29.45
N LEU A 39 -0.62 -17.34 -29.74
CA LEU A 39 -1.01 -16.21 -28.89
C LEU A 39 -2.54 -16.11 -28.79
N LYS A 40 -3.26 -16.28 -29.90
CA LYS A 40 -4.73 -16.34 -29.88
C LYS A 40 -5.26 -17.45 -29.00
N ASN A 41 -4.71 -18.65 -29.11
CA ASN A 41 -5.12 -19.80 -28.30
C ASN A 41 -4.87 -19.53 -26.81
N LEU A 42 -3.71 -18.95 -26.47
CA LEU A 42 -3.41 -18.56 -25.09
C LEU A 42 -4.39 -17.51 -24.57
N LEU A 43 -4.66 -16.45 -25.34
CA LEU A 43 -5.61 -15.41 -24.95
C LEU A 43 -7.04 -15.96 -24.81
N GLY A 44 -7.43 -16.89 -25.67
CA GLY A 44 -8.70 -17.62 -25.57
C GLY A 44 -8.80 -18.42 -24.28
N ALA A 45 -7.79 -19.24 -23.98
CA ALA A 45 -7.73 -20.01 -22.74
C ALA A 45 -7.74 -19.11 -21.49
N ILE A 46 -7.00 -17.99 -21.49
CA ILE A 46 -7.04 -17.01 -20.40
C ILE A 46 -8.46 -16.42 -20.26
N ALA A 47 -9.11 -16.07 -21.37
CA ALA A 47 -10.45 -15.51 -21.34
C ALA A 47 -11.50 -16.50 -20.80
N GLU A 48 -11.43 -17.78 -21.19
CA GLU A 48 -12.28 -18.85 -20.64
C GLU A 48 -12.07 -19.01 -19.14
N ARG A 49 -10.81 -19.02 -18.68
CA ARG A 49 -10.49 -19.14 -17.25
C ARG A 49 -10.97 -17.95 -16.43
N LEU A 50 -10.87 -16.74 -16.97
CA LEU A 50 -11.43 -15.54 -16.34
C LEU A 50 -12.97 -15.54 -16.32
N GLN A 51 -13.64 -16.22 -17.26
CA GLN A 51 -15.09 -16.44 -17.20
C GLN A 51 -15.47 -17.46 -16.13
N GLU A 52 -14.71 -18.55 -16.00
CA GLU A 52 -14.92 -19.59 -14.98
C GLU A 52 -14.62 -19.08 -13.57
N GLN A 53 -13.57 -18.27 -13.43
CA GLN A 53 -13.10 -17.73 -12.16
C GLN A 53 -12.94 -16.20 -12.27
N PRO A 54 -14.04 -15.45 -12.04
CA PRO A 54 -14.02 -14.01 -12.10
C PRO A 54 -13.01 -13.41 -11.12
N VAL A 55 -12.23 -12.45 -11.60
CA VAL A 55 -11.24 -11.72 -10.79
C VAL A 55 -11.82 -10.38 -10.39
N ILE A 56 -11.96 -10.16 -9.09
CA ILE A 56 -12.37 -8.87 -8.53
C ILE A 56 -11.12 -8.00 -8.37
N VAL A 57 -11.15 -6.80 -8.93
CA VAL A 57 -10.05 -5.84 -8.85
C VAL A 57 -10.52 -4.63 -8.06
N ALA A 58 -9.85 -4.36 -6.94
CA ALA A 58 -10.01 -3.12 -6.22
C ALA A 58 -9.19 -2.03 -6.90
N HIS A 59 -9.84 -0.89 -7.13
CA HIS A 59 -9.23 0.31 -7.67
C HIS A 59 -9.12 1.33 -6.54
N THR A 60 -7.91 1.58 -6.06
CA THR A 60 -7.66 2.52 -4.97
C THR A 60 -6.93 3.73 -5.53
N GLU A 61 -7.48 4.91 -5.31
CA GLU A 61 -6.79 6.17 -5.51
C GLU A 61 -6.40 6.74 -4.14
N ASN A 62 -5.11 6.92 -3.92
CA ASN A 62 -4.56 7.54 -2.72
C ASN A 62 -4.17 8.99 -3.05
N PRO A 63 -5.02 9.98 -2.70
CA PRO A 63 -4.67 11.38 -2.84
C PRO A 63 -3.75 11.82 -1.70
N TYR A 64 -2.62 12.42 -2.06
CA TYR A 64 -1.73 13.13 -1.16
C TYR A 64 -1.89 14.63 -1.42
N ASP A 65 -2.87 15.24 -0.75
CA ASP A 65 -3.28 16.64 -0.90
C ASP A 65 -2.90 17.51 0.31
N GLY A 66 -2.16 16.94 1.26
CA GLY A 66 -1.76 17.62 2.51
C GLY A 66 -2.85 17.65 3.59
N SER A 67 -4.05 17.09 3.35
CA SER A 67 -5.14 17.07 4.34
C SER A 67 -4.79 16.26 5.60
N GLY A 68 -4.10 15.13 5.46
CA GLY A 68 -3.63 14.32 6.58
C GLY A 68 -2.59 15.06 7.44
N VAL A 69 -1.65 15.74 6.77
CA VAL A 69 -0.66 16.59 7.45
C VAL A 69 -1.34 17.75 8.17
N LYS A 70 -2.29 18.42 7.52
CA LYS A 70 -3.10 19.49 8.11
C LYS A 70 -3.88 19.02 9.34
N ARG A 71 -4.48 17.82 9.27
CA ARG A 71 -5.18 17.19 10.41
C ARG A 71 -4.24 16.97 11.59
N LEU A 72 -3.07 16.39 11.33
CA LEU A 72 -2.06 16.14 12.37
C LEU A 72 -1.60 17.46 13.01
N LEU A 73 -1.28 18.48 12.21
CA LEU A 73 -0.84 19.79 12.69
C LEU A 73 -1.93 20.53 13.50
N ALA A 74 -3.21 20.31 13.18
CA ALA A 74 -4.33 20.89 13.93
C ALA A 74 -4.58 20.19 15.28
N ASN A 75 -4.18 18.92 15.42
CA ASN A 75 -4.32 18.15 16.65
C ASN A 75 -3.04 18.20 17.49
N LYS A 76 -2.92 19.23 18.33
CA LYS A 76 -1.73 19.45 19.17
C LYS A 76 -1.37 18.23 20.03
N PHE A 77 -2.35 17.55 20.63
CA PHE A 77 -2.08 16.40 21.49
C PHE A 77 -1.47 15.22 20.72
N GLU A 78 -2.04 14.91 19.56
CA GLU A 78 -1.54 13.84 18.69
C GLU A 78 -0.15 14.19 18.14
N LEU A 79 0.03 15.43 17.68
CA LEU A 79 1.32 15.94 17.21
C LEU A 79 2.39 15.84 18.30
N ASP A 80 2.11 16.33 19.51
CA ASP A 80 3.06 16.30 20.63
C ASP A 80 3.42 14.85 21.02
N LYS A 81 2.44 13.92 21.00
CA LYS A 81 2.66 12.50 21.25
C LYS A 81 3.57 11.86 20.20
N VAL A 82 3.29 12.10 18.92
CA VAL A 82 4.09 11.57 17.80
C VAL A 82 5.51 12.12 17.87
N LEU A 83 5.67 13.44 18.03
CA LEU A 83 6.96 14.11 18.17
C LEU A 83 7.79 13.59 19.35
N ALA A 84 7.14 13.33 20.49
CA ALA A 84 7.82 12.73 21.65
C ALA A 84 8.28 11.29 21.38
N SER A 85 7.47 10.49 20.67
CA SER A 85 7.87 9.13 20.28
C SER A 85 9.07 9.17 19.33
N VAL A 86 9.00 10.01 18.29
CA VAL A 86 10.08 10.17 17.31
C VAL A 86 11.37 10.57 18.01
N TRP A 87 11.34 11.58 18.89
CA TRP A 87 12.53 12.01 19.64
C TRP A 87 13.12 10.91 20.53
N ARG A 88 12.27 10.10 21.18
CA ARG A 88 12.74 8.97 21.99
C ARG A 88 13.45 7.92 21.13
N ASP A 89 12.93 7.67 19.94
CA ASP A 89 13.40 6.60 19.06
C ASP A 89 14.57 7.04 18.14
N VAL A 90 15.01 8.31 18.21
CA VAL A 90 16.24 8.79 17.55
C VAL A 90 17.44 8.39 18.42
N PRO A 91 18.46 7.70 17.87
CA PRO A 91 19.67 7.35 18.62
C PRO A 91 20.39 8.59 19.17
N ALA A 92 20.95 8.49 20.37
CA ALA A 92 21.59 9.62 21.06
C ALA A 92 22.75 10.26 20.27
N GLU A 93 23.41 9.47 19.43
CA GLU A 93 24.47 9.88 18.49
C GLU A 93 23.99 10.70 17.28
N HIS A 94 22.68 10.76 17.06
CA HIS A 94 22.02 11.58 16.03
C HIS A 94 21.21 12.74 16.63
N LYS A 95 20.88 12.71 17.93
CA LYS A 95 20.17 13.81 18.62
C LYS A 95 20.99 15.11 18.64
N ASN A 96 22.30 14.99 18.61
CA ASN A 96 23.27 16.08 18.62
C ASN A 96 23.63 16.60 17.21
N LYS A 97 23.12 15.99 16.13
CA LYS A 97 23.29 16.51 14.77
C LYS A 97 22.01 16.23 13.97
N ALA A 98 21.23 17.27 13.70
CA ALA A 98 20.08 17.17 12.80
C ALA A 98 20.54 17.00 11.34
N SER A 99 21.16 15.86 11.02
CA SER A 99 21.53 15.53 9.64
C SER A 99 20.29 15.33 8.80
N LYS A 100 20.43 15.51 7.48
CA LYS A 100 19.33 15.31 6.53
C LYS A 100 18.75 13.90 6.62
N GLU A 101 19.58 12.89 6.88
CA GLU A 101 19.19 11.49 7.06
C GLU A 101 18.38 11.30 8.35
N CYS A 102 18.79 11.93 9.45
CA CYS A 102 18.06 11.88 10.71
C CYS A 102 16.68 12.53 10.57
N ILE A 103 16.61 13.70 9.93
CA ILE A 103 15.35 14.42 9.69
C ILE A 103 14.43 13.60 8.80
N ARG A 104 14.95 13.02 7.71
CA ARG A 104 14.16 12.15 6.83
C ARG A 104 13.60 10.94 7.57
N ALA A 105 14.43 10.24 8.34
CA ALA A 105 14.00 9.10 9.13
C ALA A 105 12.94 9.49 10.19
N ALA A 106 13.06 10.69 10.76
CA ALA A 106 12.08 11.23 11.69
C ALA A 106 10.74 11.51 11.01
N ILE A 107 10.74 12.15 9.83
CA ILE A 107 9.51 12.39 9.03
C ILE A 107 8.88 11.06 8.60
N ASP A 108 9.69 10.08 8.20
CA ASP A 108 9.22 8.74 7.82
C ASP A 108 8.50 8.03 8.98
N LYS A 109 8.99 8.16 10.22
CA LYS A 109 8.29 7.67 11.42
C LYS A 109 6.97 8.40 11.70
N MET A 110 6.79 9.61 11.17
CA MET A 110 5.55 10.38 11.29
C MET A 110 4.59 10.13 10.12
N ALA A 111 5.02 9.42 9.08
CA ALA A 111 4.30 9.31 7.80
C ALA A 111 2.88 8.77 7.98
N ASP A 112 2.71 7.70 8.76
CA ASP A 112 1.40 7.10 9.05
C ASP A 112 0.43 8.11 9.71
N ALA A 113 0.89 8.81 10.76
CA ALA A 113 0.09 9.82 11.45
C ALA A 113 -0.26 11.03 10.53
N ALA A 114 0.67 11.37 9.63
CA ALA A 114 0.53 12.46 8.67
C ALA A 114 -0.21 12.06 7.37
N TYR A 115 -0.61 10.79 7.23
CA TYR A 115 -1.18 10.21 6.01
C TYR A 115 -0.28 10.44 4.77
N LEU A 116 1.02 10.27 4.97
CA LEU A 116 2.04 10.28 3.92
C LEU A 116 2.48 8.84 3.63
N PRO A 117 2.92 8.53 2.40
CA PRO A 117 3.52 7.24 2.12
C PRO A 117 4.88 7.13 2.82
N PRO A 118 5.35 5.91 3.12
CA PRO A 118 6.73 5.69 3.54
C PRO A 118 7.69 6.24 2.49
N TYR A 119 8.83 6.78 2.95
CA TYR A 119 9.83 7.35 2.07
C TYR A 119 10.36 6.31 1.08
N GLY A 120 10.42 6.65 -0.21
CA GLY A 120 10.81 5.75 -1.29
C GLY A 120 9.66 4.96 -1.91
N ALA A 121 8.46 5.00 -1.33
CA ALA A 121 7.29 4.36 -1.93
C ALA A 121 6.70 5.19 -3.08
N VAL A 122 6.76 6.54 -2.98
CA VAL A 122 6.23 7.45 -3.99
C VAL A 122 7.22 8.59 -4.23
N ASN A 123 8.04 8.45 -5.29
CA ASN A 123 9.10 9.41 -5.64
C ASN A 123 8.65 10.88 -5.70
N GLN A 124 7.41 11.12 -6.14
CA GLN A 124 6.86 12.48 -6.22
C GLN A 124 6.61 13.09 -4.83
N VAL A 125 6.12 12.28 -3.87
CA VAL A 125 5.93 12.74 -2.48
C VAL A 125 7.29 12.89 -1.80
N ASP A 126 8.24 12.00 -2.08
CA ASP A 126 9.62 12.12 -1.59
C ASP A 126 10.29 13.42 -2.05
N ALA A 127 10.04 13.84 -3.29
CA ALA A 127 10.53 15.11 -3.81
C ALA A 127 9.98 16.31 -3.02
N VAL A 128 8.68 16.29 -2.67
CA VAL A 128 8.05 17.33 -1.84
C VAL A 128 8.68 17.37 -0.44
N VAL A 129 8.87 16.20 0.20
CA VAL A 129 9.53 16.11 1.50
C VAL A 129 10.97 16.63 1.44
N ASN A 130 11.73 16.26 0.40
CA ASN A 130 13.11 16.71 0.23
C ASN A 130 13.20 18.23 0.02
N GLU A 131 12.29 18.84 -0.74
CA GLU A 131 12.24 20.29 -0.92
C GLU A 131 11.81 21.00 0.37
N ALA A 132 10.84 20.45 1.13
CA ALA A 132 10.46 21.00 2.43
C ALA A 132 11.62 21.01 3.44
N ILE A 133 12.39 19.92 3.51
CA ILE A 133 13.61 19.84 4.35
C ILE A 133 14.61 20.95 3.95
N LYS A 134 14.78 21.18 2.65
CA LYS A 134 15.67 22.22 2.12
C LYS A 134 15.17 23.64 2.44
N MET A 135 13.87 23.89 2.32
CA MET A 135 13.25 25.19 2.63
C MET A 135 13.34 25.55 4.11
N ALA A 136 13.26 24.55 4.99
CA ALA A 136 13.43 24.74 6.44
C ALA A 136 14.91 25.01 6.85
N ASN A 137 15.84 25.15 5.90
CA ASN A 137 17.29 25.23 6.13
C ASN A 137 17.79 24.09 7.04
N ALA A 138 17.18 22.92 6.92
CA ALA A 138 17.43 21.78 7.79
C ALA A 138 18.55 20.89 7.20
N GLY A 139 19.36 20.27 8.05
CA GLY A 139 20.37 19.28 7.61
C GLY A 139 21.82 19.78 7.60
N ASP A 140 22.08 20.96 8.12
CA ASP A 140 23.39 21.59 8.32
C ASP A 140 24.19 21.01 9.51
N GLY A 141 23.65 19.99 10.19
CA GLY A 141 24.35 19.24 11.22
C GLY A 141 24.54 20.00 12.54
N LYS A 142 23.78 21.10 12.73
CA LYS A 142 23.74 21.84 13.98
C LYS A 142 23.24 20.94 15.11
N VAL A 143 23.79 21.15 16.30
CA VAL A 143 23.23 20.57 17.53
C VAL A 143 21.91 21.28 17.80
N VAL A 144 20.84 20.50 17.91
CA VAL A 144 19.47 21.00 18.09
C VAL A 144 18.92 20.32 19.34
N ASP A 145 18.36 21.10 20.26
CA ASP A 145 17.73 20.52 21.46
C ASP A 145 16.36 19.87 21.12
N GLU A 146 15.73 19.22 22.09
CA GLU A 146 14.44 18.54 21.87
C GLU A 146 13.36 19.51 21.35
N ALA A 147 13.30 20.73 21.88
CA ALA A 147 12.27 21.70 21.52
C ALA A 147 12.50 22.24 20.10
N GLU A 148 13.75 22.59 19.77
CA GLU A 148 14.12 23.01 18.44
C GLU A 148 13.93 21.88 17.40
N PHE A 149 14.21 20.63 17.75
CA PHE A 149 14.04 19.48 16.84
C PHE A 149 12.57 19.24 16.53
N LYS A 150 11.71 19.27 17.56
CA LYS A 150 10.27 19.16 17.40
C LYS A 150 9.69 20.30 16.58
N LYS A 151 10.17 21.53 16.83
CA LYS A 151 9.80 22.70 16.06
C LYS A 151 10.18 22.54 14.58
N LEU A 152 11.41 22.09 14.31
CA LEU A 152 11.91 21.86 12.95
C LEU A 152 11.06 20.82 12.19
N LEU A 153 10.74 19.69 12.81
CA LEU A 153 9.86 18.68 12.20
C LEU A 153 8.46 19.24 11.92
N THR A 154 7.93 20.07 12.82
CA THR A 154 6.63 20.72 12.65
C THR A 154 6.65 21.72 11.48
N GLU A 155 7.73 22.50 11.35
CA GLU A 155 7.92 23.43 10.23
C GLU A 155 8.02 22.69 8.90
N ILE A 156 8.80 21.61 8.83
CA ILE A 156 8.91 20.77 7.62
C ILE A 156 7.55 20.18 7.23
N LEU A 157 6.78 19.65 8.19
CA LEU A 157 5.42 19.17 7.91
C LEU A 157 4.50 20.30 7.42
N GLY A 158 4.64 21.51 7.97
CA GLY A 158 3.95 22.69 7.48
C GLY A 158 4.27 22.98 6.01
N GLU A 159 5.53 22.91 5.61
CA GLU A 159 5.95 23.09 4.22
C GLU A 159 5.46 21.96 3.31
N VAL A 160 5.52 20.70 3.75
CA VAL A 160 4.95 19.56 3.01
C VAL A 160 3.45 19.77 2.79
N MET A 161 2.71 20.17 3.83
CA MET A 161 1.28 20.49 3.74
C MET A 161 1.02 21.57 2.69
N LEU A 162 1.77 22.67 2.72
CA LEU A 162 1.57 23.79 1.77
C LEU A 162 1.83 23.35 0.32
N GLN A 163 2.89 22.58 0.08
CA GLN A 163 3.24 22.09 -1.25
C GLN A 163 2.21 21.10 -1.80
N LEU A 164 1.79 20.11 -0.99
CA LEU A 164 0.78 19.14 -1.39
C LEU A 164 -0.61 19.78 -1.58
N ASN A 165 -0.98 20.75 -0.75
CA ASN A 165 -2.23 21.48 -0.91
C ASN A 165 -2.23 22.35 -2.19
N ARG A 166 -1.06 22.85 -2.61
CA ARG A 166 -0.92 23.60 -3.86
C ARG A 166 -0.92 22.69 -5.09
N ASN A 167 -0.29 21.53 -5.00
CA ASN A 167 -0.20 20.56 -6.09
C ASN A 167 -0.35 19.13 -5.55
N PRO A 168 -1.60 18.63 -5.44
CA PRO A 168 -1.87 17.29 -4.93
C PRO A 168 -1.28 16.19 -5.83
N ILE A 169 -0.86 15.09 -5.20
CA ILE A 169 -0.32 13.91 -5.90
C ILE A 169 -1.34 12.78 -5.79
N PHE A 170 -1.72 12.17 -6.91
CA PHE A 170 -2.67 11.07 -6.95
C PHE A 170 -1.94 9.78 -7.33
N VAL A 171 -2.02 8.78 -6.47
CA VAL A 171 -1.45 7.44 -6.74
C VAL A 171 -2.59 6.45 -6.89
N SER A 172 -2.78 5.94 -8.10
CA SER A 172 -3.75 4.87 -8.39
C SER A 172 -3.05 3.52 -8.28
N THR A 173 -3.62 2.60 -7.50
CA THR A 173 -3.16 1.21 -7.41
C THR A 173 -4.34 0.28 -7.67
N ASN A 174 -4.10 -0.74 -8.48
CA ASN A 174 -5.05 -1.83 -8.69
C ASN A 174 -4.57 -3.03 -7.88
N THR A 175 -5.46 -3.69 -7.15
CA THR A 175 -5.13 -4.93 -6.43
C THR A 175 -6.19 -5.97 -6.70
N VAL A 176 -5.79 -7.24 -6.78
CA VAL A 176 -6.74 -8.34 -6.83
C VAL A 176 -7.30 -8.55 -5.43
N VAL A 177 -8.62 -8.62 -5.33
CA VAL A 177 -9.29 -8.93 -4.06
C VAL A 177 -9.28 -10.44 -3.89
N HIS A 178 -8.47 -10.92 -2.95
CA HIS A 178 -8.54 -12.30 -2.51
C HIS A 178 -9.67 -12.42 -1.49
N GLU A 179 -10.86 -12.81 -1.95
CA GLU A 179 -11.89 -13.27 -1.02
C GLU A 179 -11.41 -14.59 -0.41
N PRO A 180 -11.38 -14.74 0.93
CA PRO A 180 -11.12 -16.03 1.52
C PRO A 180 -12.33 -16.92 1.18
N LEU A 181 -12.17 -17.80 0.19
CA LEU A 181 -13.09 -18.89 -0.08
C LEU A 181 -13.01 -19.89 1.08
N SER A 182 -13.64 -19.55 2.20
CA SER A 182 -13.88 -20.40 3.36
C SER A 182 -15.28 -20.02 3.88
N GLY A 183 -16.31 -20.85 3.75
CA GLY A 183 -16.33 -22.22 3.28
C GLY A 183 -17.70 -22.61 2.74
N SER A 184 -17.71 -23.81 2.17
CA SER A 184 -18.89 -24.64 1.96
C SER A 184 -19.94 -24.39 3.03
N SER A 185 -21.11 -23.89 2.62
CA SER A 185 -22.33 -23.93 3.42
C SER A 185 -22.72 -25.39 3.64
N ALA A 186 -22.00 -26.07 4.54
CA ALA A 186 -22.47 -27.30 5.13
C ALA A 186 -23.71 -26.94 5.95
N LEU A 187 -24.86 -27.20 5.33
CA LEU A 187 -26.19 -27.21 5.91
C LEU A 187 -26.13 -27.78 7.34
N SER A 188 -26.20 -26.90 8.34
CA SER A 188 -26.49 -27.30 9.71
C SER A 188 -27.95 -27.71 9.78
N SER A 189 -28.24 -28.94 9.39
CA SER A 189 -29.49 -29.60 9.73
C SER A 189 -29.48 -29.84 11.24
N SER A 190 -30.29 -29.08 11.97
CA SER A 190 -30.55 -29.36 13.38
C SER A 190 -31.36 -30.66 13.49
N PRO A 191 -31.02 -31.59 14.40
CA PRO A 191 -31.84 -32.76 14.64
C PRO A 191 -33.14 -32.35 15.38
N PRO A 192 -34.24 -33.10 15.20
CA PRO A 192 -35.50 -32.79 15.85
C PRO A 192 -35.41 -33.08 17.35
N VAL A 193 -35.87 -32.14 18.15
CA VAL A 193 -36.01 -32.28 19.61
C VAL A 193 -37.17 -33.24 19.89
N ALA A 194 -36.89 -34.35 20.58
CA ALA A 194 -37.90 -35.28 21.05
C ALA A 194 -38.67 -34.68 22.24
N SER A 195 -39.96 -34.44 22.07
CA SER A 195 -40.89 -34.12 23.16
C SER A 195 -40.96 -35.30 24.13
N SER A 196 -40.74 -35.03 25.41
CA SER A 196 -41.04 -35.97 26.50
C SER A 196 -42.14 -35.36 27.36
N ASP A 197 -43.31 -35.99 27.32
CA ASP A 197 -44.47 -35.69 28.15
C ASP A 197 -44.14 -35.81 29.65
N ILE A 198 -44.47 -34.77 30.42
CA ILE A 198 -44.50 -34.82 31.88
C ILE A 198 -45.91 -35.24 32.28
N ILE A 199 -46.08 -36.50 32.68
CA ILE A 199 -47.27 -36.99 33.37
C ILE A 199 -47.13 -36.68 34.86
N ALA A 200 -48.11 -35.95 35.37
CA ALA A 200 -48.31 -35.65 36.77
C ALA A 200 -48.61 -36.90 37.61
N LYS A 201 -48.00 -36.99 38.80
CA LYS A 201 -48.69 -37.37 40.03
C LYS A 201 -47.91 -36.97 41.27
#